data_AF-A0AAD4C201-F1
#
_entry.id   AF-A0AAD4C201-F1
#
_cell.length_a   1.000
_cell.length_b   1.000
_cell.length_c   1.000
_cell.angle_alpha   90.00
_cell.angle_beta   90.00
_cell.angle_gamma   90.00
#
_symmetry.space_group_name_H-M   'P 1'
#
loop_
_entity.id
_entity.type
_entity.pdbx_description
1 polymer ?
#
loop_
_entity_poly.entity_id
_entity_poly.type
_entity_poly.pdbx_seq_one_letter_code
_entity_poly.pdbx_strand_id
1 'polypeptide(L)'
;MNVPQLRYHLDFEGAMYPHGDDATLPHLTSYELYLDPSTRVTPFDRLPDHRVCSLRLSGECRLSSKASFPALRHLTIRSVTSNAFDRLDFNSVFAGSQLESFIHSPGDRLGFEVRNMHLQSLIDGPGRCLRKLVLLGCTLLSSSEIASCLRSLPTLEYFALSIVIVNELRENFILALGPCLRTLKLQVTHAWYAVPLFDEERVICNSLEEWVLSPNSPLATIYVSFHNRLMIEDRREERWKRIAHAQHLTLKIGPWEDSEET
;
A
#
# COMPACT_ATOMS: atom_id res chain seq x y z
N MET A 1 13.54 30.41 -15.38
CA MET A 1 13.71 31.18 -14.13
C MET A 1 13.55 30.19 -12.98
N ASN A 2 14.65 29.77 -12.35
CA ASN A 2 14.59 28.93 -11.15
C ASN A 2 14.36 29.85 -9.96
N VAL A 3 13.13 29.90 -9.46
CA VAL A 3 12.87 30.48 -8.14
C VAL A 3 13.55 29.55 -7.12
N PRO A 4 14.44 30.05 -6.26
CA PRO A 4 14.95 29.22 -5.17
C PRO A 4 13.77 28.84 -4.28
N GLN A 5 13.38 27.56 -4.30
CA GLN A 5 12.38 27.04 -3.38
C GLN A 5 12.93 27.24 -1.96
N LEU A 6 12.34 28.19 -1.23
CA LEU A 6 12.55 28.34 0.20
C LEU A 6 12.09 27.04 0.85
N ARG A 7 13.06 26.26 1.37
CA ARG A 7 12.79 25.01 2.08
C ARG A 7 12.55 25.34 3.53
N TYR A 8 11.31 25.25 3.97
CA TYR A 8 10.92 25.45 5.36
C TYR A 8 11.10 24.14 6.13
N HIS A 9 11.81 24.21 7.26
CA HIS A 9 11.89 23.13 8.24
C HIS A 9 10.92 23.44 9.38
N LEU A 10 10.01 22.51 9.66
CA LEU A 10 8.98 22.69 10.67
C LEU A 10 9.36 21.92 11.95
N ASP A 11 9.75 22.65 13.01
CA ASP A 11 9.94 22.09 14.37
C ASP A 11 8.59 22.09 15.13
N PHE A 12 7.63 21.33 14.63
CA PHE A 12 6.29 21.28 15.25
C PHE A 12 6.32 20.55 16.60
N GLU A 13 7.13 19.48 16.75
CA GLU A 13 7.29 18.80 18.03
C GLU A 13 7.83 19.76 19.07
N GLY A 14 8.75 20.64 18.69
CA GLY A 14 9.29 21.63 19.60
C GLY A 14 8.33 22.74 20.00
N ALA A 15 7.43 23.12 19.09
CA ALA A 15 6.37 24.06 19.39
C ALA A 15 5.29 23.44 20.30
N MET A 16 4.96 22.16 20.10
CA MET A 16 3.93 21.45 20.88
C MET A 16 4.45 20.94 22.23
N TYR A 17 5.71 20.53 22.29
CA TYR A 17 6.38 19.93 23.45
C TYR A 17 7.68 20.69 23.77
N PRO A 18 7.57 21.93 24.29
CA PRO A 18 8.74 22.77 24.56
C PRO A 18 9.57 22.27 25.76
N HIS A 19 8.94 21.53 26.67
CA HIS A 19 9.58 20.95 27.86
C HIS A 19 9.69 19.43 27.66
N GLY A 20 10.73 19.00 26.93
CA GLY A 20 10.94 17.61 26.52
C GLY A 20 11.35 16.65 27.64
N ASP A 21 10.78 16.78 28.84
CA ASP A 21 10.99 15.82 29.91
C ASP A 21 10.06 14.61 29.69
N ASP A 22 10.66 13.41 29.56
CA ASP A 22 9.99 12.13 29.35
C ASP A 22 8.82 11.85 30.31
N ALA A 23 8.91 12.39 31.54
CA ALA A 23 7.86 12.24 32.55
C ALA A 23 6.58 13.05 32.25
N THR A 24 6.68 14.05 31.36
CA THR A 24 5.59 14.98 31.03
C THR A 24 5.10 14.84 29.59
N LEU A 25 5.82 14.09 28.75
CA LEU A 25 5.42 13.85 27.37
C LEU A 25 4.17 12.94 27.32
N PRO A 26 3.17 13.28 26.50
CA PRO A 26 1.97 12.47 26.38
C PRO A 26 2.29 11.08 25.82
N HIS A 27 1.51 10.09 26.26
CA HIS A 27 1.59 8.74 25.72
C HIS A 27 0.88 8.68 24.36
N LEU A 28 1.63 9.05 23.31
CA LEU A 28 1.12 9.03 21.94
C LEU A 28 1.09 7.59 21.40
N THR A 29 -0.11 7.10 21.12
CA THR A 29 -0.35 5.81 20.47
C THR A 29 -0.54 5.94 18.96
N SER A 30 -0.91 7.13 18.48
CA SER A 30 -1.01 7.46 17.06
C SER A 30 -0.18 8.72 16.77
N TYR A 31 0.55 8.69 15.66
CA TYR A 31 1.33 9.82 15.16
C TYR A 31 1.03 10.00 13.67
N GLU A 32 0.46 11.14 13.31
CA GLU A 32 -0.01 11.42 11.96
C GLU A 32 0.50 12.77 11.47
N LEU A 33 1.19 12.75 10.33
CA LEU A 33 1.65 13.94 9.64
C LEU A 33 0.96 14.05 8.29
N TYR A 34 0.25 15.15 8.10
CA TYR A 34 -0.29 15.58 6.81
C TYR A 34 0.39 16.88 6.38
N LEU A 35 1.42 16.76 5.54
CA LEU A 35 2.29 17.87 5.18
C LEU A 35 2.19 18.19 3.69
N ASP A 36 2.35 19.48 3.38
CA ASP A 36 2.58 19.91 2.01
C ASP A 36 3.88 19.29 1.47
N PRO A 37 3.94 18.90 0.17
CA PRO A 37 5.13 18.33 -0.46
C PRO A 37 6.46 19.07 -0.23
N SER A 38 6.41 20.39 -0.01
CA SER A 38 7.59 21.25 0.19
C SER A 38 8.04 21.39 1.64
N THR A 39 7.27 20.86 2.60
CA THR A 39 7.54 20.99 4.03
C THR A 39 8.38 19.82 4.55
N ARG A 40 9.52 20.15 5.18
CA ARG A 40 10.45 19.17 5.75
C ARG A 40 10.23 18.96 7.23
N VAL A 41 10.09 17.71 7.63
CA VAL A 41 9.97 17.30 9.03
C VAL A 41 10.82 16.08 9.31
N THR A 42 11.45 16.06 10.49
CA THR A 42 12.10 14.89 11.07
C THR A 42 11.23 14.44 12.25
N PRO A 43 10.37 13.41 12.05
CA PRO A 43 9.53 12.89 13.12
C PRO A 43 10.35 12.28 14.26
N PHE A 44 9.81 12.34 15.48
CA PHE A 44 10.37 11.71 16.67
C PHE A 44 11.75 12.27 17.08
N ASP A 45 11.95 13.57 16.85
CA ASP A 45 13.13 14.28 17.35
C ASP A 45 13.03 14.54 18.88
N ARG A 46 11.80 14.70 19.40
CA ARG A 46 11.52 14.92 20.82
C ARG A 46 10.60 13.87 21.42
N LEU A 47 9.70 13.29 20.62
CA LEU A 47 8.72 12.34 21.10
C LEU A 47 9.27 10.90 21.12
N PRO A 48 8.98 10.12 22.18
CA PRO A 48 9.31 8.70 22.20
C PRO A 48 8.51 7.93 21.15
N ASP A 49 9.22 7.20 20.29
CA ASP A 49 8.69 6.36 19.22
C ASP A 49 8.22 4.97 19.70
N HIS A 50 8.77 4.48 20.82
CA HIS A 50 8.57 3.10 21.28
C HIS A 50 7.11 2.72 21.63
N ARG A 51 6.22 3.69 21.80
CA ARG A 51 4.80 3.47 22.15
C ARG A 51 3.83 3.69 20.99
N VAL A 52 4.33 4.14 19.84
CA VAL A 52 3.49 4.46 18.69
C VAL A 52 2.98 3.16 18.07
N CYS A 53 1.66 2.99 18.09
CA CYS A 53 0.97 1.85 17.49
C CYS A 53 0.57 2.13 16.03
N SER A 54 0.29 3.39 15.70
CA SER A 54 -0.12 3.83 14.36
C SER A 54 0.73 5.00 13.89
N LEU A 55 1.32 4.87 12.69
CA LEU A 55 2.19 5.87 12.08
C LEU A 55 1.70 6.21 10.68
N ARG A 56 1.33 7.47 10.45
CA ARG A 56 0.98 8.01 9.11
C ARG A 56 1.98 9.10 8.72
N LEU A 57 2.68 8.87 7.61
CA LEU A 57 3.71 9.77 7.08
C LEU A 57 3.31 10.31 5.71
N SER A 58 3.54 11.60 5.49
CA SER A 58 3.36 12.28 4.20
C SER A 58 4.26 13.51 4.05
N GLY A 59 4.51 13.95 2.80
CA GLY A 59 5.39 15.07 2.51
C GLY A 59 6.88 14.72 2.59
N GLU A 60 7.75 15.69 2.87
CA GLU A 60 9.20 15.46 2.96
C GLU A 60 9.61 14.98 4.37
N CYS A 61 9.24 13.75 4.72
CA CYS A 61 9.63 13.11 5.98
C CYS A 61 11.00 12.42 5.89
N ARG A 62 11.74 12.43 7.00
CA ARG A 62 12.95 11.62 7.21
C ARG A 62 12.91 10.97 8.58
N LEU A 63 12.94 9.64 8.63
CA LEU A 63 13.06 8.92 9.89
C LEU A 63 14.52 8.90 10.34
N SER A 64 14.73 9.05 11.66
CA SER A 64 16.05 8.88 12.26
C SER A 64 16.50 7.43 12.16
N SER A 65 17.79 7.19 11.92
CA SER A 65 18.37 5.84 11.91
C SER A 65 18.40 5.16 13.28
N LYS A 66 18.10 5.92 14.35
CA LYS A 66 18.01 5.41 15.73
C LYS A 66 16.57 5.10 16.15
N ALA A 67 15.58 5.40 15.31
CA ALA A 67 14.19 5.23 15.67
C ALA A 67 13.85 3.74 15.87
N SER A 68 13.05 3.42 16.89
CA SER A 68 12.60 2.09 17.23
C SER A 68 11.10 2.07 17.48
N PHE A 69 10.39 1.20 16.76
CA PHE A 69 8.93 1.16 16.73
C PHE A 69 8.35 -0.19 17.20
N PRO A 70 8.73 -0.75 18.37
CA PRO A 70 8.30 -2.09 18.81
C PRO A 70 6.78 -2.23 18.97
N ALA A 71 6.08 -1.16 19.35
CA ALA A 71 4.63 -1.15 19.49
C ALA A 71 3.88 -0.99 18.17
N LEU A 72 4.57 -0.68 17.06
CA LEU A 72 3.92 -0.32 15.81
C LEU A 72 3.16 -1.50 15.21
N ARG A 73 1.91 -1.24 14.82
CA ARG A 73 0.96 -2.18 14.20
C ARG A 73 0.41 -1.67 12.88
N HIS A 74 0.32 -0.35 12.71
CA HIS A 74 -0.23 0.25 11.49
C HIS A 74 0.73 1.28 10.90
N LEU A 75 1.14 1.08 9.65
CA LEU A 75 2.03 1.98 8.94
C LEU A 75 1.37 2.45 7.63
N THR A 76 1.20 3.76 7.51
CA THR A 76 0.71 4.41 6.30
C THR A 76 1.78 5.36 5.76
N ILE A 77 2.28 5.08 4.55
CA ILE A 77 3.22 5.93 3.82
C ILE A 77 2.48 6.50 2.61
N ARG A 78 2.02 7.75 2.73
CA ARG A 78 1.20 8.41 1.72
C ARG A 78 1.90 9.66 1.22
N SER A 79 2.02 9.81 -0.09
CA SER A 79 2.51 11.05 -0.69
C SER A 79 3.83 11.56 -0.10
N VAL A 80 4.73 10.63 0.23
CA VAL A 80 6.07 10.99 0.69
C VAL A 80 6.87 11.46 -0.52
N THR A 81 7.32 12.71 -0.47
CA THR A 81 8.03 13.37 -1.58
C THR A 81 9.55 13.27 -1.45
N SER A 82 10.04 12.76 -0.31
CA SER A 82 11.47 12.55 -0.09
C SER A 82 11.91 11.22 -0.71
N ASN A 83 13.12 11.20 -1.27
CA ASN A 83 13.79 9.95 -1.66
C ASN A 83 14.46 9.25 -0.46
N ALA A 84 14.20 9.71 0.76
CA ALA A 84 14.81 9.11 1.95
C ALA A 84 14.37 7.64 2.10
N PHE A 85 13.17 7.32 1.62
CA PHE A 85 12.58 5.98 1.67
C PHE A 85 13.09 5.04 0.57
N ASP A 86 13.68 5.55 -0.51
CA ASP A 86 14.14 4.73 -1.66
C ASP A 86 15.20 3.68 -1.32
N ARG A 87 15.90 3.88 -0.20
CA ARG A 87 16.97 3.00 0.28
C ARG A 87 16.67 2.43 1.66
N LEU A 88 15.47 2.66 2.19
CA LEU A 88 15.11 2.13 3.50
C LEU A 88 14.83 0.65 3.39
N ASP A 89 15.55 -0.11 4.18
CA ASP A 89 15.18 -1.48 4.50
C ASP A 89 14.18 -1.45 5.66
N PHE A 90 12.92 -1.77 5.37
CA PHE A 90 11.85 -1.77 6.38
C PHE A 90 12.11 -2.74 7.53
N ASN A 91 12.85 -3.83 7.29
CA ASN A 91 13.26 -4.75 8.34
C ASN A 91 14.19 -4.07 9.36
N SER A 92 15.08 -3.19 8.88
CA SER A 92 15.99 -2.44 9.76
C SER A 92 15.30 -1.29 10.50
N VAL A 93 14.49 -0.50 9.80
CA VAL A 93 13.88 0.72 10.34
C VAL A 93 12.76 0.41 11.33
N PHE A 94 11.96 -0.61 11.04
CA PHE A 94 10.84 -1.04 11.87
C PHE A 94 11.14 -2.36 12.58
N ALA A 95 12.41 -2.59 12.90
CA ALA A 95 12.86 -3.77 13.61
C ALA A 95 12.06 -3.99 14.92
N GLY A 96 11.59 -5.21 15.13
CA GLY A 96 10.80 -5.60 16.30
C GLY A 96 9.32 -5.19 16.25
N SER A 97 8.88 -4.41 15.26
CA SER A 97 7.46 -4.18 15.03
C SER A 97 6.77 -5.41 14.45
N GLN A 98 5.46 -5.51 14.63
CA GLN A 98 4.61 -6.58 14.08
C GLN A 98 3.42 -5.93 13.40
N LEU A 99 3.63 -5.45 12.18
CA LEU A 99 2.61 -4.73 11.43
C LEU A 99 1.43 -5.65 11.11
N GLU A 100 0.25 -5.18 11.48
CA GLU A 100 -1.05 -5.74 11.11
C GLU A 100 -1.61 -5.06 9.86
N SER A 101 -1.23 -3.79 9.63
CA SER A 101 -1.62 -3.03 8.44
C SER A 101 -0.45 -2.24 7.84
N PHE A 102 -0.32 -2.35 6.51
CA PHE A 102 0.59 -1.52 5.71
C PHE A 102 -0.18 -0.91 4.54
N ILE A 103 -0.07 0.41 4.40
CA ILE A 103 -0.71 1.19 3.33
C ILE A 103 0.36 2.05 2.67
N HIS A 104 0.51 1.89 1.35
CA HIS A 104 1.31 2.77 0.52
C HIS A 104 0.44 3.42 -0.56
N SER A 105 0.59 4.74 -0.68
CA SER A 105 0.05 5.51 -1.79
C SER A 105 1.11 6.51 -2.27
N PRO A 106 1.45 6.54 -3.57
CA PRO A 106 2.30 7.57 -4.12
C PRO A 106 1.59 8.93 -4.03
N GLY A 107 2.37 10.01 -4.10
CA GLY A 107 1.83 11.37 -4.14
C GLY A 107 2.32 12.12 -5.37
N ASP A 108 3.59 12.53 -5.34
CA ASP A 108 4.23 13.17 -6.48
C ASP A 108 4.98 12.13 -7.34
N ARG A 109 5.08 12.36 -8.65
CA ARG A 109 5.82 11.53 -9.61
C ARG A 109 7.30 11.40 -9.28
N LEU A 110 7.85 12.33 -8.49
CA LEU A 110 9.24 12.34 -8.05
C LEU A 110 9.42 11.87 -6.60
N GLY A 111 8.33 11.46 -5.95
CA GLY A 111 8.33 11.00 -4.56
C GLY A 111 8.82 9.56 -4.40
N PHE A 112 8.73 9.09 -3.16
CA PHE A 112 8.99 7.69 -2.84
C PHE A 112 7.98 6.78 -3.53
N GLU A 113 8.50 5.72 -4.13
CA GLU A 113 7.72 4.65 -4.71
C GLU A 113 8.15 3.31 -4.13
N VAL A 114 7.18 2.49 -3.72
CA VAL A 114 7.44 1.12 -3.29
C VAL A 114 7.97 0.29 -4.47
N ARG A 115 9.06 -0.44 -4.21
CA ARG A 115 9.78 -1.28 -5.17
C ARG A 115 9.84 -2.70 -4.62
N ASN A 116 10.28 -3.65 -5.45
CA ASN A 116 10.39 -5.04 -5.03
C ASN A 116 11.18 -5.22 -3.72
N MET A 117 12.32 -4.54 -3.56
CA MET A 117 13.11 -4.59 -2.33
C MET A 117 12.36 -4.10 -1.08
N HIS A 118 11.47 -3.12 -1.23
CA HIS A 118 10.65 -2.60 -0.12
C HIS A 118 9.58 -3.62 0.28
N LEU A 119 8.97 -4.29 -0.71
CA LEU A 119 7.99 -5.34 -0.45
C LEU A 119 8.64 -6.58 0.19
N GLN A 120 9.82 -6.99 -0.30
CA GLN A 120 10.60 -8.08 0.27
C GLN A 120 11.06 -7.77 1.70
N SER A 121 11.62 -6.58 1.97
CA SER A 121 12.00 -6.19 3.33
C SER A 121 10.81 -6.08 4.29
N LEU A 122 9.63 -5.67 3.79
CA LEU A 122 8.39 -5.68 4.57
C LEU A 122 8.06 -7.09 5.05
N ILE A 123 7.98 -8.06 4.14
CA ILE A 123 7.60 -9.45 4.48
C ILE A 123 8.70 -10.21 5.23
N ASP A 124 9.97 -9.87 5.03
CA ASP A 124 11.08 -10.49 5.76
C ASP A 124 11.17 -10.02 7.21
N GLY A 125 10.62 -8.85 7.52
CA GLY A 125 10.67 -8.27 8.85
C GLY A 125 9.29 -7.96 9.41
N PRO A 126 8.89 -6.68 9.44
CA PRO A 126 7.77 -6.21 10.24
C PRO A 126 6.40 -6.66 9.72
N GLY A 127 6.28 -7.04 8.45
CA GLY A 127 5.03 -7.35 7.78
C GLY A 127 4.61 -8.82 7.80
N ARG A 128 5.33 -9.71 8.47
CA ARG A 128 5.03 -11.17 8.49
C ARG A 128 3.61 -11.53 8.95
N CYS A 129 2.98 -10.64 9.73
CA CYS A 129 1.66 -10.83 10.30
C CYS A 129 0.60 -9.89 9.71
N LEU A 130 0.83 -9.34 8.51
CA LEU A 130 -0.10 -8.40 7.89
C LEU A 130 -1.47 -9.04 7.65
N ARG A 131 -2.50 -8.35 8.15
CA ARG A 131 -3.91 -8.63 7.86
C ARG A 131 -4.46 -7.70 6.80
N LYS A 132 -3.88 -6.49 6.66
CA LYS A 132 -4.24 -5.50 5.64
C LYS A 132 -3.02 -5.00 4.88
N LEU A 133 -3.01 -5.22 3.56
CA LEU A 133 -2.01 -4.72 2.64
C LEU A 133 -2.69 -3.87 1.56
N VAL A 134 -2.29 -2.60 1.44
CA VAL A 134 -2.79 -1.67 0.43
C VAL A 134 -1.61 -1.06 -0.31
N LEU A 135 -1.58 -1.24 -1.63
CA LEU A 135 -0.52 -0.79 -2.52
C LEU A 135 -1.19 -0.04 -3.68
N LEU A 136 -1.18 1.30 -3.64
CA LEU A 136 -1.83 2.13 -4.65
C LEU A 136 -0.81 2.67 -5.65
N GLY A 137 -1.24 2.94 -6.89
CA GLY A 137 -0.45 3.57 -7.93
C GLY A 137 0.97 3.01 -8.16
N CYS A 138 1.21 1.73 -7.87
CA CYS A 138 2.55 1.13 -7.96
C CYS A 138 2.94 0.90 -9.42
N THR A 139 4.10 1.39 -9.84
CA THR A 139 4.62 1.24 -11.22
C THR A 139 5.89 0.39 -11.27
N LEU A 140 6.61 0.29 -10.15
CA LEU A 140 7.89 -0.42 -10.00
C LEU A 140 7.80 -1.78 -9.30
N LEU A 141 6.59 -2.32 -9.11
CA LEU A 141 6.38 -3.65 -8.56
C LEU A 141 6.24 -4.68 -9.67
N SER A 142 6.99 -5.77 -9.58
CA SER A 142 6.82 -6.91 -10.48
C SER A 142 5.70 -7.84 -10.02
N SER A 143 5.01 -8.44 -10.98
CA SER A 143 3.96 -9.44 -10.74
C SER A 143 4.46 -10.64 -9.93
N SER A 144 5.72 -11.05 -10.16
CA SER A 144 6.38 -12.12 -9.41
C SER A 144 6.63 -11.78 -7.94
N GLU A 145 6.99 -10.54 -7.66
CA GLU A 145 7.25 -10.08 -6.31
C GLU A 145 5.95 -9.95 -5.52
N ILE A 146 4.89 -9.45 -6.18
CA ILE A 146 3.54 -9.42 -5.62
C ILE A 146 3.10 -10.85 -5.28
N ALA A 147 3.29 -11.81 -6.18
CA ALA A 147 2.96 -13.22 -5.92
C ALA A 147 3.77 -13.81 -4.76
N SER A 148 5.07 -13.52 -4.68
CA SER A 148 5.95 -13.95 -3.58
C SER A 148 5.50 -13.38 -2.23
N CYS A 149 5.18 -12.09 -2.21
CA CYS A 149 4.65 -11.40 -1.04
C CYS A 149 3.34 -12.03 -0.58
N LEU A 150 2.36 -12.21 -1.46
CA LEU A 150 1.06 -12.79 -1.12
C LEU A 150 1.19 -14.23 -0.57
N ARG A 151 2.08 -15.05 -1.15
CA ARG A 151 2.39 -16.40 -0.62
C ARG A 151 2.96 -16.36 0.80
N SER A 152 3.64 -15.29 1.16
CA SER A 152 4.27 -15.10 2.47
C SER A 152 3.32 -14.53 3.52
N LEU A 153 2.09 -14.18 3.15
CA LEU A 153 1.09 -13.54 4.02
C LEU A 153 -0.17 -14.43 4.20
N PRO A 154 -0.06 -15.58 4.90
CA PRO A 154 -1.16 -16.53 5.05
C PRO A 154 -2.36 -15.98 5.86
N THR A 155 -2.14 -14.93 6.65
CA THR A 155 -3.15 -14.29 7.51
C THR A 155 -3.77 -13.04 6.88
N LEU A 156 -3.45 -12.74 5.62
CA LEU A 156 -3.96 -11.57 4.92
C LEU A 156 -5.48 -11.68 4.71
N GLU A 157 -6.22 -10.70 5.24
CA GLU A 157 -7.68 -10.63 5.14
C GLU A 157 -8.14 -9.55 4.16
N TYR A 158 -7.29 -8.55 3.93
CA TYR A 158 -7.56 -7.40 3.08
C TYR A 158 -6.39 -7.11 2.16
N PHE A 159 -6.63 -7.18 0.86
CA PHE A 159 -5.64 -6.83 -0.15
C PHE A 159 -6.23 -5.83 -1.14
N ALA A 160 -5.55 -4.70 -1.31
CA ALA A 160 -5.88 -3.71 -2.31
C ALA A 160 -4.63 -3.38 -3.13
N LEU A 161 -4.73 -3.53 -4.45
CA LEU A 161 -3.65 -3.26 -5.39
C LEU A 161 -4.16 -2.39 -6.53
N SER A 162 -3.58 -1.20 -6.68
CA SER A 162 -3.64 -0.44 -7.92
C SER A 162 -2.26 -0.41 -8.54
N ILE A 163 -2.14 -1.03 -9.71
CA ILE A 163 -0.89 -1.17 -10.44
C ILE A 163 -0.98 -0.43 -11.78
N VAL A 164 0.09 0.28 -12.12
CA VAL A 164 0.28 0.91 -13.43
C VAL A 164 1.30 0.09 -14.21
N ILE A 165 0.82 -0.68 -15.18
CA ILE A 165 1.63 -1.53 -16.03
C ILE A 165 2.42 -0.65 -17.01
N VAL A 166 3.73 -0.82 -16.99
CA VAL A 166 4.65 -0.24 -17.99
C VAL A 166 5.15 -1.33 -18.94
N ASN A 167 5.68 -2.42 -18.40
CA ASN A 167 6.43 -3.41 -19.19
C ASN A 167 6.04 -4.88 -18.95
N GLU A 168 5.44 -5.24 -17.82
CA GLU A 168 5.21 -6.65 -17.50
C GLU A 168 4.01 -6.91 -16.58
N LEU A 169 3.35 -8.05 -16.82
CA LEU A 169 2.33 -8.66 -15.97
C LEU A 169 2.40 -10.20 -16.12
N ARG A 170 3.62 -10.75 -16.07
CA ARG A 170 3.90 -12.13 -16.53
C ARG A 170 3.43 -13.20 -15.56
N GLU A 171 3.56 -12.96 -14.26
CA GLU A 171 3.14 -13.91 -13.24
C GLU A 171 1.71 -13.62 -12.79
N ASN A 172 0.87 -14.64 -12.82
CA ASN A 172 -0.50 -14.52 -12.36
C ASN A 172 -0.58 -14.59 -10.83
N PHE A 173 -0.36 -13.43 -10.18
CA PHE A 173 -0.37 -13.32 -8.73
C PHE A 173 -1.72 -13.63 -8.08
N ILE A 174 -2.82 -13.75 -8.85
CA ILE A 174 -4.11 -14.21 -8.32
C ILE A 174 -4.00 -15.62 -7.75
N LEU A 175 -3.15 -16.46 -8.33
CA LEU A 175 -2.90 -17.81 -7.84
C LEU A 175 -2.16 -17.86 -6.50
N ALA A 176 -1.58 -16.72 -6.07
CA ALA A 176 -0.90 -16.58 -4.80
C ALA A 176 -1.80 -16.05 -3.66
N LEU A 177 -3.08 -15.76 -3.94
CA LEU A 177 -4.00 -15.23 -2.93
C LEU A 177 -4.24 -16.27 -1.82
N GLY A 178 -4.11 -15.81 -0.57
CA GLY A 178 -4.25 -16.65 0.62
C GLY A 178 -5.69 -17.03 0.95
N PRO A 179 -5.89 -18.10 1.75
CA PRO A 179 -7.21 -18.63 2.10
C PRO A 179 -7.98 -17.79 3.14
N CYS A 180 -7.37 -16.73 3.67
CA CYS A 180 -8.02 -15.83 4.64
C CYS A 180 -8.59 -14.57 3.99
N LEU A 181 -8.40 -14.37 2.68
CA LEU A 181 -8.66 -13.10 2.01
C LEU A 181 -10.15 -12.82 1.84
N ARG A 182 -10.69 -11.91 2.64
CA ARG A 182 -12.13 -11.53 2.62
C ARG A 182 -12.44 -10.38 1.68
N THR A 183 -11.47 -9.48 1.51
CA THR A 183 -11.63 -8.31 0.64
C THR A 183 -10.47 -8.23 -0.34
N LEU A 184 -10.82 -8.20 -1.62
CA LEU A 184 -9.88 -7.95 -2.70
C LEU A 184 -10.29 -6.70 -3.46
N LYS A 185 -9.37 -5.76 -3.63
CA LYS A 185 -9.52 -4.64 -4.55
C LYS A 185 -8.39 -4.65 -5.55
N LEU A 186 -8.71 -4.68 -6.83
CA LEU A 186 -7.73 -4.74 -7.90
C LEU A 186 -8.01 -3.68 -8.95
N GLN A 187 -7.00 -2.91 -9.30
CA GLN A 187 -7.04 -1.96 -10.39
C GLN A 187 -5.79 -2.13 -11.23
N VAL A 188 -5.98 -2.37 -12.52
CA VAL A 188 -4.92 -2.49 -13.51
C VAL A 188 -5.07 -1.36 -14.51
N THR A 189 -4.07 -0.49 -14.56
CA THR A 189 -4.00 0.61 -15.51
C THR A 189 -2.74 0.49 -16.34
N HIS A 190 -2.72 1.08 -17.52
CA HIS A 190 -1.56 1.07 -18.41
C HIS A 190 -0.98 2.49 -18.48
N ALA A 191 0.34 2.61 -18.44
CA ALA A 191 0.98 3.91 -18.66
C ALA A 191 0.64 4.46 -20.06
N TRP A 192 0.52 5.78 -20.21
CA TRP A 192 0.00 6.43 -21.44
C TRP A 192 0.72 6.04 -22.75
N TYR A 193 1.96 5.57 -22.68
CA TYR A 193 2.77 5.13 -23.82
C TYR A 193 3.09 3.64 -23.83
N ALA A 194 2.55 2.87 -22.87
CA ALA A 194 2.73 1.43 -22.81
C ALA A 194 1.77 0.73 -23.78
N VAL A 195 2.23 -0.35 -24.39
CA VAL A 195 1.37 -1.25 -25.16
C VAL A 195 0.49 -2.01 -24.15
N PRO A 196 -0.85 -1.94 -24.24
CA PRO A 196 -1.69 -2.65 -23.29
C PRO A 196 -1.49 -4.16 -23.35
N LEU A 197 -1.18 -4.76 -22.21
CA LEU A 197 -0.97 -6.20 -22.03
C LEU A 197 -2.31 -6.93 -21.85
N PHE A 198 -3.15 -6.90 -22.90
CA PHE A 198 -4.52 -7.44 -22.85
C PHE A 198 -4.59 -8.93 -22.56
N ASP A 199 -3.63 -9.72 -23.05
CA ASP A 199 -3.64 -11.17 -22.89
C ASP A 199 -3.31 -11.55 -21.44
N GLU A 200 -2.32 -10.89 -20.84
CA GLU A 200 -1.96 -11.05 -19.44
C GLU A 200 -3.07 -10.56 -18.50
N GLU A 201 -3.64 -9.39 -18.78
CA GLU A 201 -4.77 -8.85 -17.99
C GLU A 201 -6.01 -9.74 -18.09
N ARG A 202 -6.24 -10.38 -19.26
CA ARG A 202 -7.29 -11.40 -19.43
C ARG A 202 -7.04 -12.63 -18.57
N VAL A 203 -5.78 -13.10 -18.47
CA VAL A 203 -5.43 -14.23 -17.60
C VAL A 203 -5.74 -13.91 -16.14
N ILE A 204 -5.40 -12.71 -15.67
CA ILE A 204 -5.75 -12.25 -14.32
C ILE A 204 -7.28 -12.25 -14.13
N CYS A 205 -8.03 -11.69 -15.08
CA CYS A 205 -9.49 -11.68 -14.99
C CYS A 205 -10.07 -13.10 -14.90
N ASN A 206 -9.61 -14.01 -15.77
CA ASN A 206 -10.11 -15.38 -15.81
C ASN A 206 -9.78 -16.14 -14.51
N SER A 207 -8.55 -16.01 -14.00
CA SER A 207 -8.18 -16.65 -12.74
C SER A 207 -8.90 -16.05 -11.54
N LEU A 208 -9.21 -14.76 -11.56
CA LEU A 208 -10.01 -14.15 -10.52
C LEU A 208 -11.45 -14.67 -10.55
N GLU A 209 -12.04 -14.82 -11.74
CA GLU A 209 -13.36 -15.42 -11.93
C GLU A 209 -13.38 -16.88 -11.43
N GLU A 210 -12.37 -17.68 -11.76
CA GLU A 210 -12.21 -19.06 -11.26
C GLU A 210 -12.06 -19.12 -9.74
N TRP A 211 -11.28 -18.22 -9.16
CA TRP A 211 -11.09 -18.16 -7.70
C TRP A 211 -12.37 -17.78 -6.96
N VAL A 212 -13.15 -16.85 -7.52
CA VAL A 212 -14.48 -16.47 -7.00
C VAL A 212 -15.47 -17.62 -7.08
N LEU A 213 -15.41 -18.44 -8.14
CA LEU A 213 -16.29 -19.60 -8.32
C LEU A 213 -15.87 -20.80 -7.46
N SER A 214 -14.70 -20.76 -6.84
CA SER A 214 -14.22 -21.85 -5.98
C SER A 214 -15.14 -22.02 -4.76
N PRO A 215 -15.64 -23.25 -4.47
CA PRO A 215 -16.56 -23.50 -3.35
C PRO A 215 -16.02 -23.09 -1.97
N ASN A 216 -14.69 -23.01 -1.83
CA ASN A 216 -14.02 -22.68 -0.57
C ASN A 216 -13.50 -21.24 -0.54
N SER A 217 -13.95 -20.37 -1.45
CA SER A 217 -13.49 -18.99 -1.48
C SER A 217 -13.97 -18.22 -0.23
N PRO A 218 -13.06 -17.66 0.58
CA PRO A 218 -13.39 -16.84 1.75
C PRO A 218 -13.87 -15.42 1.37
N LEU A 219 -13.83 -15.09 0.08
CA LEU A 219 -14.06 -13.75 -0.42
C LEU A 219 -15.49 -13.31 -0.11
N ALA A 220 -15.63 -12.10 0.43
CA ALA A 220 -16.93 -11.47 0.67
C ALA A 220 -17.11 -10.21 -0.19
N THR A 221 -15.99 -9.56 -0.53
CA THR A 221 -15.98 -8.25 -1.18
C THR A 221 -14.92 -8.19 -2.25
N ILE A 222 -15.32 -7.75 -3.45
CA ILE A 222 -14.45 -7.63 -4.61
C ILE A 222 -14.66 -6.28 -5.33
N TYR A 223 -13.57 -5.56 -5.54
CA TYR A 223 -13.55 -4.34 -6.34
C TYR A 223 -12.61 -4.57 -7.52
N VAL A 224 -13.07 -4.31 -8.73
CA VAL A 224 -12.23 -4.46 -9.92
C VAL A 224 -12.31 -3.28 -10.86
N SER A 225 -11.17 -2.88 -11.39
CA SER A 225 -11.03 -1.85 -12.40
C SER A 225 -10.00 -2.33 -13.42
N PHE A 226 -10.50 -2.90 -14.51
CA PHE A 226 -9.71 -3.40 -15.64
C PHE A 226 -10.04 -2.58 -16.89
N HIS A 227 -9.25 -2.77 -17.94
CA HIS A 227 -9.47 -2.09 -19.20
C HIS A 227 -10.87 -2.37 -19.77
N ASN A 228 -11.62 -1.32 -20.14
CA ASN A 228 -13.03 -1.41 -20.59
C ASN A 228 -13.27 -2.46 -21.69
N ARG A 229 -12.34 -2.55 -22.65
CA ARG A 229 -12.37 -3.58 -23.70
C ARG A 229 -12.51 -5.01 -23.14
N LEU A 230 -11.78 -5.35 -22.07
CA LEU A 230 -11.85 -6.66 -21.42
C LEU A 230 -13.14 -6.85 -20.62
N MET A 231 -13.68 -5.77 -20.04
CA MET A 231 -14.95 -5.85 -19.30
C MET A 231 -16.16 -6.06 -20.23
N ILE A 232 -16.10 -5.55 -21.46
CA ILE A 232 -17.15 -5.71 -22.48
C ILE A 232 -17.02 -7.05 -23.23
N GLU A 233 -15.80 -7.56 -23.38
CA GLU A 233 -15.51 -8.86 -24.01
C GLU A 233 -16.37 -9.97 -23.39
N ASP A 234 -17.07 -10.73 -24.25
CA ASP A 234 -17.97 -11.83 -23.85
C ASP A 234 -18.98 -11.48 -22.74
N ARG A 235 -19.38 -10.20 -22.64
CA ARG A 235 -20.25 -9.68 -21.57
C ARG A 235 -19.71 -10.03 -20.18
N ARG A 236 -18.39 -9.90 -20.00
CA ARG A 236 -17.68 -10.24 -18.74
C ARG A 236 -18.25 -9.45 -17.57
N GLU A 237 -18.52 -8.16 -17.74
CA GLU A 237 -19.13 -7.32 -16.71
C GLU A 237 -20.47 -7.90 -16.22
N GLU A 238 -21.39 -8.24 -17.13
CA GLU A 238 -22.68 -8.82 -16.77
C GLU A 238 -22.54 -10.22 -16.18
N ARG A 239 -21.56 -11.00 -16.66
CA ARG A 239 -21.23 -12.32 -16.10
C ARG A 239 -20.76 -12.21 -14.65
N TRP A 240 -19.86 -11.28 -14.35
CA TRP A 240 -19.36 -11.05 -12.99
C TRP A 240 -20.45 -10.56 -12.05
N LYS A 241 -21.33 -9.66 -12.51
CA LYS A 241 -22.51 -9.24 -11.75
C LYS A 241 -23.42 -10.42 -11.39
N ARG A 242 -23.65 -11.35 -12.32
CA ARG A 242 -24.43 -12.57 -12.06
C ARG A 242 -23.73 -13.50 -11.06
N ILE A 243 -22.42 -13.70 -11.21
CA ILE A 243 -21.63 -14.53 -10.28
C ILE A 243 -21.67 -13.94 -8.87
N ALA A 244 -21.42 -12.63 -8.73
CA ALA A 244 -21.45 -11.96 -7.43
C ALA A 244 -22.82 -12.06 -6.76
N HIS A 245 -23.91 -11.87 -7.52
CA HIS A 245 -25.26 -12.07 -6.99
C HIS A 245 -25.51 -13.51 -6.53
N ALA A 246 -25.08 -14.51 -7.33
CA ALA A 246 -25.26 -15.92 -7.00
C ALA A 246 -24.43 -16.37 -5.77
N GLN A 247 -23.26 -15.75 -5.56
CA GLN A 247 -22.34 -16.05 -4.45
C GLN A 247 -22.50 -15.09 -3.25
N HIS A 248 -23.50 -14.20 -3.26
CA HIS A 248 -23.73 -13.17 -2.23
C HIS A 248 -22.51 -12.27 -1.96
N LEU A 249 -21.75 -11.94 -3.01
CA LEU A 249 -20.57 -11.10 -2.94
C LEU A 249 -20.90 -9.63 -3.20
N THR A 250 -20.23 -8.75 -2.47
CA THR A 250 -20.23 -7.32 -2.79
C THR A 250 -19.26 -7.07 -3.94
N LEU A 251 -19.78 -6.80 -5.13
CA LEU A 251 -19.00 -6.46 -6.32
C LEU A 251 -19.12 -4.98 -6.68
N LYS A 252 -17.99 -4.29 -6.82
CA LYS A 252 -17.91 -2.96 -7.45
C LYS A 252 -17.00 -3.03 -8.67
N ILE A 253 -17.45 -2.45 -9.78
CA ILE A 253 -16.68 -2.35 -11.02
C ILE A 253 -16.39 -0.87 -11.29
N GLY A 254 -15.15 -0.57 -11.64
CA GLY A 254 -14.63 0.77 -11.90
C GLY A 254 -13.67 1.26 -10.81
N PRO A 255 -13.17 2.50 -10.96
CA PRO A 255 -12.18 3.08 -10.05
C PRO A 255 -12.64 3.08 -8.58
N TRP A 256 -11.69 2.83 -7.67
CA TRP A 256 -11.99 2.68 -6.24
C TRP A 256 -10.91 3.24 -5.30
N GLU A 257 -9.79 3.74 -5.81
CA GLU A 257 -8.65 4.20 -5.01
C GLU A 257 -9.04 5.26 -3.97
N ASP A 258 -9.91 6.21 -4.33
CA ASP A 258 -10.41 7.26 -3.42
C ASP A 258 -11.03 6.70 -2.12
N SER A 259 -11.52 5.46 -2.13
CA SER A 259 -12.07 4.80 -0.93
C SER A 259 -11.02 4.26 0.05
N GLU A 260 -9.75 4.17 -0.37
CA GLU A 260 -8.61 3.84 0.51
C GLU A 260 -7.87 5.07 1.01
N GLU A 261 -8.13 6.24 0.41
CA GLU A 261 -7.40 7.48 0.68
C GLU A 261 -7.92 8.25 1.91
N THR A 262 -9.06 7.85 2.47
CA THR A 262 -9.62 8.37 3.73
C THR A 262 -8.99 7.70 4.93
#